data_AF-A0A7S3DV03-F1
#
_entry.id   AF-A0A7S3DV03-F1
#
_cell.length_a   1.000
_cell.length_b   1.000
_cell.length_c   1.000
_cell.angle_alpha   90.00
_cell.angle_beta   90.00
_cell.angle_gamma   90.00
#
_symmetry.space_group_name_H-M   'P 1'
#
loop_
_entity.id
_entity.type
_entity.pdbx_description
1 polymer ?
#
loop_
_entity_poly.entity_id
_entity_poly.type
_entity_poly.pdbx_seq_one_letter_code
_entity_poly.pdbx_strand_id
1 'polypeptide(L)'
;MDPREKERAVDMSLDWLRKGNFNADDLDDDQLRALSGMTGVEMADVKFLKKDKQDFMDDALDWLRQNEVKAEDMDPDALEALTSMAGVPMPKLNLSKSEREDILNDTLDWIRDNDTTLVDVDDATLMAFTNLAGMSMPQGVLSEAEKGDTLDSALDWLRQNADDISMLDDFDDASLSAMSNLSGVPMPRGKFDKDGKQAAMDEALEWLRKNDPNLDDLDDPTLAALSSMPGMPSIGDVNMPSRRRKAAKEAIDWLRKNDPDASTLDNATVNGLRSLAGFPLMAGNMTPRQKQEAMQETMKWLRTNKPNPNQVDAATLQAMCDVTGVAFPRGTMDERKKKDLLAGVMTWLRDSPPSGKDLDDPTANALASLAGLPIPSKMSSKQKKKIAEQAANWARNNKPKAKDVNEPILIQLAKAAGLRVPKFDMSSPEKKKALEDSVDWLRKNNPDFSNTDDFTLNRLA
;
A
#
# COMPACT_ATOMS: atom_id res chain seq x y z
N MET A 1 -13.72 -20.69 -0.34
CA MET A 1 -13.02 -21.53 0.66
C MET A 1 -14.02 -21.92 1.74
N ASP A 2 -13.97 -23.16 2.25
CA ASP A 2 -14.78 -23.52 3.42
C ASP A 2 -14.29 -22.72 4.66
N PRO A 3 -15.17 -21.97 5.35
CA PRO A 3 -14.79 -21.15 6.50
C PRO A 3 -14.09 -21.95 7.62
N ARG A 4 -14.48 -23.21 7.84
CA ARG A 4 -13.89 -24.07 8.87
C ARG A 4 -12.51 -24.59 8.48
N GLU A 5 -12.30 -24.85 7.19
CA GLU A 5 -10.97 -25.21 6.68
C GLU A 5 -10.02 -24.01 6.71
N LYS A 6 -10.54 -22.81 6.38
CA LYS A 6 -9.81 -21.53 6.54
C LYS A 6 -9.38 -21.32 7.99
N GLU A 7 -10.34 -21.36 8.91
CA GLU A 7 -10.12 -21.17 10.35
C GLU A 7 -9.09 -22.17 10.89
N ARG A 8 -9.23 -23.45 10.53
CA ARG A 8 -8.28 -24.48 10.94
C ARG A 8 -6.86 -24.24 10.39
N ALA A 9 -6.73 -23.83 9.13
CA ALA A 9 -5.42 -23.56 8.55
C ALA A 9 -4.76 -22.35 9.22
N VAL A 10 -5.53 -21.30 9.47
CA VAL A 10 -5.08 -20.11 10.22
C VAL A 10 -4.62 -20.48 11.63
N ASP A 11 -5.42 -21.24 12.37
CA ASP A 11 -5.07 -21.65 13.73
C ASP A 11 -3.79 -22.48 13.77
N MET A 12 -3.65 -23.43 12.84
CA MET A 12 -2.44 -24.25 12.74
C MET A 12 -1.20 -23.42 12.40
N SER A 13 -1.31 -22.47 11.47
CA SER A 13 -0.21 -21.60 11.08
C SER A 13 0.18 -20.62 12.19
N LEU A 14 -0.79 -20.02 12.87
CA LEU A 14 -0.56 -19.12 13.99
C LEU A 14 0.00 -19.84 15.21
N ASP A 15 -0.46 -21.05 15.51
CA ASP A 15 0.09 -21.87 16.59
C ASP A 15 1.56 -22.22 16.33
N TRP A 16 1.91 -22.54 15.08
CA TRP A 16 3.29 -22.75 14.65
C TRP A 16 4.13 -21.48 14.81
N LEU A 17 3.65 -20.34 14.32
CA LEU A 17 4.36 -19.05 14.42
C LEU A 17 4.57 -18.61 15.88
N ARG A 18 3.56 -18.74 16.74
CA ARG A 18 3.65 -18.31 18.14
C ARG A 18 4.68 -19.12 18.94
N LYS A 19 4.85 -20.40 18.59
CA LYS A 19 5.74 -21.36 19.28
C LYS A 19 7.16 -21.39 18.71
N GLY A 20 7.35 -20.98 17.46
CA GLY A 20 8.64 -21.03 16.82
C GLY A 20 9.55 -19.86 17.17
N ASN A 21 10.85 -20.07 16.94
CA ASN A 21 11.87 -19.03 16.94
C ASN A 21 12.50 -19.03 15.54
N PHE A 22 12.28 -17.94 14.80
CA PHE A 22 12.56 -17.89 13.37
C PHE A 22 13.66 -16.90 13.06
N ASN A 23 14.45 -17.22 12.03
CA ASN A 23 15.41 -16.30 11.47
C ASN A 23 14.77 -15.57 10.28
N ALA A 24 14.84 -14.25 10.27
CA ALA A 24 14.25 -13.45 9.21
C ALA A 24 14.92 -13.65 7.84
N ASP A 25 16.14 -14.22 7.80
CA ASP A 25 16.82 -14.60 6.56
C ASP A 25 16.18 -15.82 5.87
N ASP A 26 15.36 -16.60 6.58
CA ASP A 26 14.68 -17.79 6.03
C ASP A 26 13.34 -17.45 5.35
N LEU A 27 12.94 -16.16 5.40
CA LEU A 27 11.71 -15.65 4.81
C LEU A 27 12.00 -14.79 3.59
N ASP A 28 11.17 -14.93 2.55
CA ASP A 28 11.20 -14.02 1.41
C ASP A 28 10.52 -12.67 1.73
N ASP A 29 10.66 -11.71 0.81
CA ASP A 29 10.15 -10.36 1.03
C ASP A 29 8.60 -10.31 1.04
N ASP A 30 7.92 -11.27 0.42
CA ASP A 30 6.45 -11.33 0.38
C ASP A 30 5.88 -11.91 1.68
N GLN A 31 6.53 -12.93 2.23
CA GLN A 31 6.24 -13.46 3.58
C GLN A 31 6.43 -12.39 4.66
N LEU A 32 7.48 -11.57 4.54
CA LEU A 32 7.72 -10.48 5.47
C LEU A 32 6.69 -9.34 5.33
N ARG A 33 6.27 -9.00 4.11
CA ARG A 33 5.19 -8.02 3.87
C ARG A 33 3.86 -8.50 4.43
N ALA A 34 3.53 -9.78 4.24
CA ALA A 34 2.32 -10.38 4.82
C ALA A 34 2.31 -10.25 6.35
N LEU A 35 3.43 -10.56 7.01
CA LEU A 35 3.58 -10.39 8.46
C LEU A 35 3.42 -8.92 8.88
N SER A 36 3.98 -7.98 8.11
CA SER A 36 3.86 -6.55 8.38
C SER A 36 2.40 -6.08 8.27
N GLY A 37 1.70 -6.51 7.23
CA GLY A 37 0.28 -6.22 7.04
C GLY A 37 -0.61 -6.79 8.15
N MET A 38 -0.36 -8.02 8.57
CA MET A 38 -1.14 -8.68 9.63
C MET A 38 -0.94 -8.06 11.01
N THR A 39 0.29 -7.66 11.33
CA THR A 39 0.67 -7.21 12.68
C THR A 39 0.62 -5.69 12.82
N GLY A 40 0.60 -4.96 11.69
CA GLY A 40 0.78 -3.51 11.66
C GLY A 40 2.17 -3.05 12.07
N VAL A 41 3.14 -3.98 12.22
CA VAL A 41 4.53 -3.64 12.53
C VAL A 41 5.15 -3.10 11.25
N GLU A 42 5.53 -1.81 11.26
CA GLU A 42 6.15 -1.18 10.10
C GLU A 42 7.47 -1.86 9.73
N MET A 43 7.55 -2.33 8.48
CA MET A 43 8.80 -2.75 7.89
C MET A 43 9.60 -1.52 7.44
N ALA A 44 10.81 -1.33 7.96
CA ALA A 44 11.63 -0.16 7.61
C ALA A 44 12.05 -0.20 6.12
N ASP A 45 11.69 0.84 5.38
CA ASP A 45 11.59 0.85 3.91
C ASP A 45 12.93 0.96 3.13
N VAL A 46 14.10 0.69 3.74
CA VAL A 46 15.39 1.01 3.07
C VAL A 46 16.51 0.02 3.39
N LYS A 47 16.83 -0.85 2.41
CA LYS A 47 18.08 -1.64 2.27
C LYS A 47 18.49 -2.39 3.54
N PHE A 48 17.90 -3.58 3.70
CA PHE A 48 18.13 -4.51 4.79
C PHE A 48 19.60 -4.69 5.20
N LEU A 49 19.96 -4.18 6.37
CA LEU A 49 20.93 -4.87 7.21
C LEU A 49 20.22 -6.08 7.83
N LYS A 50 20.88 -7.24 7.88
CA LYS A 50 20.32 -8.49 8.46
C LYS A 50 19.70 -8.30 9.84
N LYS A 51 20.26 -7.37 10.62
CA LYS A 51 19.77 -7.05 11.95
C LYS A 51 18.37 -6.43 11.92
N ASP A 52 18.09 -5.52 10.99
CA ASP A 52 16.81 -4.83 10.93
C ASP A 52 15.68 -5.78 10.51
N LYS A 53 15.98 -6.78 9.65
CA LYS A 53 15.04 -7.87 9.33
C LYS A 53 14.71 -8.71 10.56
N GLN A 54 15.72 -9.06 11.36
CA GLN A 54 15.52 -9.85 12.56
C GLN A 54 14.76 -9.08 13.64
N ASP A 55 15.08 -7.80 13.84
CA ASP A 55 14.38 -6.94 14.81
C ASP A 55 12.89 -6.81 14.42
N PHE A 56 12.57 -6.62 13.13
CA PHE A 56 11.19 -6.68 12.62
C PHE A 56 10.51 -8.03 12.91
N MET A 57 11.19 -9.14 12.65
CA MET A 57 10.64 -10.48 12.86
C MET A 57 10.35 -10.74 14.33
N ASP A 58 11.24 -10.33 15.22
CA ASP A 58 11.07 -10.47 16.67
C ASP A 58 9.85 -9.64 17.14
N ASP A 59 9.71 -8.39 16.67
CA ASP A 59 8.58 -7.51 16.99
C ASP A 59 7.24 -8.08 16.46
N ALA A 60 7.22 -8.60 15.23
CA ALA A 60 6.04 -9.21 14.63
C ALA A 60 5.59 -10.48 15.37
N LEU A 61 6.53 -11.35 15.76
CA LEU A 61 6.24 -12.54 16.55
C LEU A 61 5.76 -12.21 17.96
N ASP A 62 6.36 -11.22 18.61
CA ASP A 62 5.92 -10.75 19.92
C ASP A 62 4.51 -10.16 19.87
N TRP A 63 4.18 -9.44 18.80
CA TRP A 63 2.82 -8.98 18.55
C TRP A 63 1.85 -10.16 18.38
N LEU A 64 2.19 -11.16 17.55
CA LEU A 64 1.36 -12.35 17.32
C LEU A 64 1.11 -13.18 18.58
N ARG A 65 2.06 -13.20 19.51
CA ARG A 65 1.91 -13.86 20.82
C ARG A 65 0.95 -13.12 21.76
N GLN A 66 0.76 -11.81 21.55
CA GLN A 66 -0.05 -10.93 22.40
C GLN A 66 -1.44 -10.63 21.84
N ASN A 67 -1.66 -10.90 20.55
CA ASN A 67 -2.89 -10.54 19.85
C ASN A 67 -3.58 -11.76 19.24
N GLU A 68 -4.91 -11.69 19.21
CA GLU A 68 -5.76 -12.67 18.54
C GLU A 68 -5.96 -12.23 17.08
N VAL A 69 -5.59 -13.10 16.14
CA VAL A 69 -5.80 -12.90 14.70
C VAL A 69 -6.93 -13.82 14.30
N LYS A 70 -8.01 -13.26 13.75
CA LYS A 70 -9.16 -14.05 13.29
C LYS A 70 -8.98 -14.41 11.82
N ALA A 71 -9.38 -15.64 11.47
CA ALA A 71 -9.32 -16.11 10.10
C ALA A 71 -10.19 -15.29 9.13
N GLU A 72 -11.26 -14.67 9.64
CA GLU A 72 -12.17 -13.79 8.90
C GLU A 72 -11.46 -12.51 8.41
N ASP A 73 -10.54 -11.98 9.22
CA ASP A 73 -9.79 -10.76 8.94
C ASP A 73 -8.58 -11.00 8.01
N MET A 74 -8.29 -12.27 7.69
CA MET A 74 -7.16 -12.67 6.86
C MET A 74 -7.51 -12.60 5.38
N ASP A 75 -6.75 -11.81 4.62
CA ASP A 75 -6.81 -11.86 3.15
C ASP A 75 -6.12 -13.13 2.60
N PRO A 76 -6.40 -13.50 1.33
CA PRO A 76 -5.83 -14.72 0.74
C PRO A 76 -4.31 -14.73 0.62
N ASP A 77 -3.69 -13.57 0.38
CA ASP A 77 -2.24 -13.46 0.19
C ASP A 77 -1.52 -13.67 1.53
N ALA A 78 -2.04 -13.06 2.60
CA ALA A 78 -1.60 -13.27 3.97
C ALA A 78 -1.82 -14.73 4.41
N LEU A 79 -2.95 -15.33 4.03
CA LEU A 79 -3.25 -16.73 4.32
C LEU A 79 -2.30 -17.69 3.58
N GLU A 80 -2.00 -17.42 2.32
CA GLU A 80 -1.04 -18.19 1.51
C GLU A 80 0.36 -18.07 2.11
N ALA A 81 0.82 -16.86 2.41
CA ALA A 81 2.10 -16.63 3.08
C ALA A 81 2.17 -17.40 4.42
N LEU A 82 1.12 -17.33 5.24
CA LEU A 82 1.04 -18.03 6.53
C LEU A 82 1.12 -19.55 6.41
N THR A 83 0.31 -20.11 5.52
CA THR A 83 0.25 -21.55 5.30
C THR A 83 1.52 -22.08 4.67
N SER A 84 2.11 -21.32 3.73
CA SER A 84 3.44 -21.57 3.17
C SER A 84 4.52 -21.57 4.24
N MET A 85 4.59 -20.52 5.08
CA MET A 85 5.55 -20.43 6.18
C MET A 85 5.43 -21.60 7.15
N ALA A 86 4.20 -21.96 7.54
CA ALA A 86 3.95 -23.02 8.51
C ALA A 86 3.97 -24.44 7.91
N GLY A 87 4.14 -24.58 6.60
CA GLY A 87 4.02 -25.86 5.89
C GLY A 87 2.63 -26.49 6.04
N VAL A 88 1.60 -25.67 6.26
CA VAL A 88 0.21 -26.10 6.36
C VAL A 88 -0.36 -26.15 4.93
N PRO A 89 -1.03 -27.24 4.51
CA PRO A 89 -1.67 -27.27 3.21
C PRO A 89 -2.69 -26.15 3.05
N MET A 90 -2.59 -25.41 1.95
CA MET A 90 -3.50 -24.33 1.64
C MET A 90 -4.94 -24.87 1.50
N PRO A 91 -5.94 -24.35 2.25
CA PRO A 91 -7.32 -24.78 2.10
C PRO A 91 -7.84 -24.59 0.67
N LYS A 92 -8.65 -25.55 0.21
CA LYS A 92 -9.14 -25.56 -1.18
C LYS A 92 -10.02 -24.35 -1.46
N LEU A 93 -9.84 -23.81 -2.65
CA LEU A 93 -10.68 -22.73 -3.15
C LEU A 93 -11.96 -23.37 -3.69
N ASN A 94 -13.01 -23.40 -2.87
CA ASN A 94 -14.36 -23.78 -3.32
C ASN A 94 -14.93 -22.75 -4.33
N LEU A 95 -14.34 -22.69 -5.52
CA LEU A 95 -14.79 -21.86 -6.63
C LEU A 95 -15.92 -22.57 -7.37
N SER A 96 -16.95 -21.83 -7.75
CA SER A 96 -17.95 -22.33 -8.67
C SER A 96 -17.36 -22.52 -10.08
N LYS A 97 -18.01 -23.35 -10.91
CA LYS A 97 -17.60 -23.54 -12.31
C LYS A 97 -17.53 -22.20 -13.07
N SER A 98 -18.50 -21.31 -12.85
CA SER A 98 -18.52 -19.97 -13.44
C SER A 98 -17.34 -19.12 -13.01
N GLU A 99 -16.97 -19.14 -11.74
CA GLU A 99 -15.84 -18.34 -11.23
C GLU A 99 -14.50 -18.85 -11.77
N ARG A 100 -14.34 -20.17 -11.91
CA ARG A 100 -13.16 -20.76 -12.55
C ARG A 100 -13.08 -20.38 -14.03
N GLU A 101 -14.21 -20.32 -14.71
CA GLU A 101 -14.33 -19.91 -16.11
C GLU A 101 -13.96 -18.43 -16.30
N ASP A 102 -14.45 -17.55 -15.43
CA ASP A 102 -14.12 -16.11 -15.47
C ASP A 102 -12.60 -15.89 -15.29
N ILE A 103 -11.98 -16.52 -14.29
CA ILE A 103 -10.52 -16.40 -14.03
C ILE A 103 -9.72 -16.90 -15.23
N LEU A 104 -10.12 -18.06 -15.78
CA LEU A 104 -9.42 -18.65 -16.90
C LEU A 104 -9.51 -17.77 -18.15
N ASN A 105 -10.70 -17.28 -18.47
CA ASN A 105 -10.92 -16.39 -19.62
C ASN A 105 -10.10 -15.10 -19.49
N ASP A 106 -10.17 -14.43 -18.34
CA ASP A 106 -9.43 -13.21 -18.09
C ASP A 106 -7.90 -13.44 -18.17
N THR A 107 -7.43 -14.60 -17.69
CA THR A 107 -6.00 -14.96 -17.79
C THR A 107 -5.57 -15.24 -19.22
N LEU A 108 -6.39 -15.97 -19.99
CA LEU A 108 -6.08 -16.29 -21.38
C LEU A 108 -6.11 -15.04 -22.27
N ASP A 109 -7.03 -14.11 -22.00
CA ASP A 109 -7.05 -12.79 -22.62
C ASP A 109 -5.77 -12.01 -22.31
N TRP A 110 -5.31 -12.02 -21.05
CA TRP A 110 -4.04 -11.41 -20.69
C TRP A 110 -2.84 -12.06 -21.42
N ILE A 111 -2.78 -13.40 -21.49
CA ILE A 111 -1.71 -14.13 -22.19
C ILE A 111 -1.68 -13.83 -23.70
N ARG A 112 -2.83 -13.52 -24.30
CA ARG A 112 -2.93 -13.10 -25.70
C ARG A 112 -2.32 -11.73 -25.95
N ASP A 113 -2.49 -10.81 -25.00
CA ASP A 113 -2.08 -9.41 -25.13
C ASP A 113 -0.67 -9.12 -24.60
N ASN A 114 -0.03 -10.09 -23.93
CA ASN A 114 1.27 -9.91 -23.27
C ASN A 114 2.35 -10.90 -23.75
N ASP A 115 3.59 -10.41 -23.76
CA ASP A 115 4.79 -11.17 -24.12
C ASP A 115 5.49 -11.70 -22.86
N THR A 116 5.02 -12.85 -22.38
CA THR A 116 5.55 -13.51 -21.18
C THR A 116 6.89 -14.19 -21.46
N THR A 117 7.89 -13.95 -20.61
CA THR A 117 9.22 -14.56 -20.71
C THR A 117 9.57 -15.39 -19.48
N LEU A 118 10.68 -16.13 -19.53
CA LEU A 118 11.22 -16.88 -18.37
C LEU A 118 11.56 -16.02 -17.16
N VAL A 119 11.73 -14.71 -17.33
CA VAL A 119 11.97 -13.81 -16.20
C VAL A 119 10.70 -13.61 -15.37
N ASP A 120 9.54 -13.83 -15.98
CA ASP A 120 8.22 -13.54 -15.41
C ASP A 120 7.58 -14.79 -14.77
N VAL A 121 8.20 -15.97 -14.93
CA VAL A 121 7.59 -17.27 -14.64
C VAL A 121 8.52 -18.11 -13.76
N ASP A 122 8.01 -18.57 -12.61
CA ASP A 122 8.72 -19.52 -11.76
C ASP A 122 8.50 -20.98 -12.20
N ASP A 123 9.22 -21.93 -11.58
CA ASP A 123 9.14 -23.34 -11.95
C ASP A 123 7.73 -23.94 -11.72
N ALA A 124 6.97 -23.39 -10.78
CA ALA A 124 5.59 -23.80 -10.51
C ALA A 124 4.64 -23.33 -11.62
N THR A 125 4.77 -22.09 -12.06
CA THR A 125 3.98 -21.49 -13.14
C THR A 125 4.30 -22.14 -14.48
N LEU A 126 5.59 -22.44 -14.75
CA LEU A 126 5.99 -23.22 -15.93
C LEU A 126 5.36 -24.62 -15.93
N MET A 127 5.32 -25.27 -14.77
CA MET A 127 4.67 -26.58 -14.64
C MET A 127 3.16 -26.51 -14.85
N ALA A 128 2.51 -25.46 -14.34
CA ALA A 128 1.08 -25.23 -14.56
C ALA A 128 0.77 -25.06 -16.06
N PHE A 129 1.55 -24.24 -16.77
CA PHE A 129 1.37 -24.01 -18.21
C PHE A 129 1.62 -25.23 -19.08
N THR A 130 2.65 -26.01 -18.76
CA THR A 130 2.97 -27.23 -19.52
C THR A 130 1.93 -28.31 -19.31
N ASN A 131 1.51 -28.54 -18.07
CA ASN A 131 0.40 -29.46 -17.77
C ASN A 131 -0.88 -29.03 -18.50
N LEU A 132 -1.13 -27.72 -18.53
CA LEU A 132 -2.31 -27.15 -19.16
C LEU A 132 -2.30 -27.31 -20.68
N ALA A 133 -1.15 -27.12 -21.33
CA ALA A 133 -0.99 -27.38 -22.76
C ALA A 133 -0.97 -28.88 -23.12
N GLY A 134 -1.19 -29.77 -22.15
CA GLY A 134 -1.09 -31.22 -22.32
C GLY A 134 0.34 -31.67 -22.66
N MET A 135 1.34 -30.84 -22.35
CA MET A 135 2.74 -31.08 -22.66
C MET A 135 3.38 -31.88 -21.53
N SER A 136 4.17 -32.89 -21.90
CA SER A 136 4.98 -33.60 -20.91
C SER A 136 6.17 -32.75 -20.52
N MET A 137 6.30 -32.43 -19.23
CA MET A 137 7.50 -31.80 -18.71
C MET A 137 8.74 -32.65 -19.03
N PRO A 138 9.82 -32.07 -19.57
CA PRO A 138 11.02 -32.83 -19.81
C PRO A 138 11.62 -33.31 -18.47
N GLN A 139 12.08 -34.55 -18.42
CA GLN A 139 12.58 -35.15 -17.19
C GLN A 139 14.04 -34.74 -16.92
N GLY A 140 14.33 -34.26 -15.71
CA GLY A 140 15.68 -33.91 -15.26
C GLY A 140 15.82 -32.45 -14.83
N VAL A 141 17.06 -32.01 -14.61
CA VAL A 141 17.36 -30.58 -14.39
C VAL A 141 17.34 -29.90 -15.76
N LEU A 142 16.30 -29.11 -16.02
CA LEU A 142 16.17 -28.35 -17.26
C LEU A 142 17.20 -27.21 -17.31
N SER A 143 17.85 -27.03 -18.44
CA SER A 143 18.60 -25.80 -18.74
C SER A 143 17.64 -24.62 -18.95
N GLU A 144 18.12 -23.38 -18.77
CA GLU A 144 17.30 -22.17 -19.04
C GLU A 144 16.77 -22.15 -20.47
N ALA A 145 17.55 -22.62 -21.46
CA ALA A 145 17.10 -22.72 -22.84
C ALA A 145 15.92 -23.71 -22.99
N GLU A 146 16.01 -24.88 -22.35
CA GLU A 146 14.93 -25.87 -22.38
C GLU A 146 13.68 -25.38 -21.66
N LYS A 147 13.83 -24.65 -20.55
CA LYS A 147 12.69 -23.99 -19.88
C LYS A 147 12.03 -22.97 -20.80
N GLY A 148 12.82 -22.23 -21.57
CA GLY A 148 12.34 -21.18 -22.47
C GLY A 148 11.54 -21.77 -23.62
N ASP A 149 12.10 -22.76 -24.30
CA ASP A 149 11.41 -23.48 -25.39
C ASP A 149 10.11 -24.14 -24.89
N THR A 150 10.13 -24.64 -23.66
CA THR A 150 8.98 -25.27 -23.00
C THR A 150 7.89 -24.24 -22.67
N LEU A 151 8.27 -23.07 -22.15
CA LEU A 151 7.37 -21.96 -21.87
C LEU A 151 6.75 -21.42 -23.15
N ASP A 152 7.56 -21.15 -24.17
CA ASP A 152 7.11 -20.63 -25.47
C ASP A 152 6.09 -21.57 -26.11
N SER A 153 6.38 -22.88 -26.10
CA SER A 153 5.48 -23.89 -26.64
C SER A 153 4.15 -23.96 -25.88
N ALA A 154 4.19 -23.83 -24.54
CA ALA A 154 3.00 -23.83 -23.72
C ALA A 154 2.16 -22.57 -23.96
N LEU A 155 2.78 -21.38 -23.99
CA LEU A 155 2.10 -20.11 -24.27
C LEU A 155 1.50 -20.07 -25.68
N ASP A 156 2.21 -20.56 -26.69
CA ASP A 156 1.71 -20.66 -28.06
C ASP A 156 0.49 -21.57 -28.14
N TRP A 157 0.50 -22.70 -27.42
CA TRP A 157 -0.66 -23.58 -27.32
C TRP A 157 -1.83 -22.86 -26.63
N LEU A 158 -1.58 -22.18 -25.51
CA LEU A 158 -2.62 -21.46 -24.76
C LEU A 158 -3.28 -20.37 -25.60
N ARG A 159 -2.49 -19.57 -26.33
CA ARG A 159 -2.99 -18.54 -27.25
C ARG A 159 -3.87 -19.12 -28.35
N GLN A 160 -3.57 -20.33 -28.82
CA GLN A 160 -4.30 -21.00 -29.90
C GLN A 160 -5.56 -21.76 -29.44
N ASN A 161 -5.62 -22.20 -28.18
CA ASN A 161 -6.70 -23.02 -27.63
C ASN A 161 -7.57 -22.28 -26.61
N ALA A 162 -7.38 -20.98 -26.44
CA ALA A 162 -8.04 -20.18 -25.41
C ALA A 162 -9.57 -20.04 -25.55
N ASP A 163 -10.16 -20.41 -26.70
CA ASP A 163 -11.63 -20.45 -26.86
C ASP A 163 -12.24 -21.79 -26.42
N ASP A 164 -11.41 -22.81 -26.16
CA ASP A 164 -11.83 -24.13 -25.72
C ASP A 164 -11.77 -24.24 -24.19
N ILE A 165 -12.71 -23.61 -23.49
CA ILE A 165 -12.87 -23.73 -22.03
C ILE A 165 -13.32 -25.13 -21.58
N SER A 166 -13.46 -26.12 -22.46
CA SER A 166 -13.85 -27.48 -22.05
C SER A 166 -12.80 -28.18 -21.19
N MET A 167 -11.56 -27.69 -21.19
CA MET A 167 -10.48 -28.09 -20.28
C MET A 167 -10.71 -27.65 -18.83
N LEU A 168 -11.73 -26.83 -18.50
CA LEU A 168 -11.95 -26.29 -17.14
C LEU A 168 -11.96 -27.35 -16.02
N ASP A 169 -12.43 -28.54 -16.35
CA ASP A 169 -12.58 -29.65 -15.40
C ASP A 169 -11.22 -30.37 -15.13
N ASP A 170 -10.18 -30.11 -15.94
CA ASP A 170 -8.81 -30.60 -15.78
C ASP A 170 -7.91 -29.66 -14.95
N PHE A 171 -8.39 -28.45 -14.59
CA PHE A 171 -7.62 -27.50 -13.78
C PHE A 171 -7.78 -27.76 -12.29
N ASP A 172 -6.66 -27.89 -11.58
CA ASP A 172 -6.64 -27.80 -10.12
C ASP A 172 -6.52 -26.34 -9.64
N ASP A 173 -6.80 -26.11 -8.35
CA ASP A 173 -6.78 -24.77 -7.76
C ASP A 173 -5.37 -24.15 -7.77
N ALA A 174 -4.33 -24.99 -7.74
CA ALA A 174 -2.94 -24.55 -7.78
C ALA A 174 -2.58 -23.96 -9.16
N SER A 175 -3.01 -24.62 -10.23
CA SER A 175 -2.82 -24.13 -11.59
C SER A 175 -3.56 -22.81 -11.82
N LEU A 176 -4.81 -22.70 -11.34
CA LEU A 176 -5.58 -21.45 -11.41
C LEU A 176 -4.92 -20.31 -10.62
N SER A 177 -4.35 -20.60 -9.45
CA SER A 177 -3.65 -19.60 -8.63
C SER A 177 -2.36 -19.11 -9.30
N ALA A 178 -1.56 -20.00 -9.89
CA ALA A 178 -0.35 -19.61 -10.62
C ALA A 178 -0.67 -18.72 -11.84
N MET A 179 -1.73 -19.08 -12.58
CA MET A 179 -2.23 -18.30 -13.71
C MET A 179 -2.74 -16.91 -13.29
N SER A 180 -3.51 -16.88 -12.21
CA SER A 180 -4.01 -15.66 -11.57
C SER A 180 -2.86 -14.73 -11.13
N ASN A 181 -1.82 -15.28 -10.49
CA ASN A 181 -0.68 -14.53 -10.02
C ASN A 181 0.14 -13.94 -11.18
N LEU A 182 0.37 -14.72 -12.26
CA LEU A 182 1.10 -14.23 -13.42
C LEU A 182 0.36 -13.12 -14.17
N SER A 183 -0.94 -13.30 -14.40
CA SER A 183 -1.77 -12.34 -15.16
C SER A 183 -2.25 -11.15 -14.33
N GLY A 184 -2.05 -11.20 -13.01
CA GLY A 184 -2.63 -10.24 -12.07
C GLY A 184 -4.16 -10.32 -12.01
N VAL A 185 -4.79 -11.34 -12.61
CA VAL A 185 -6.23 -11.62 -12.51
C VAL A 185 -6.49 -12.10 -11.10
N PRO A 186 -7.17 -11.35 -10.22
CA PRO A 186 -7.29 -11.72 -8.83
C PRO A 186 -8.18 -12.95 -8.70
N MET A 187 -7.73 -13.93 -7.91
CA MET A 187 -8.61 -14.99 -7.43
C MET A 187 -9.82 -14.35 -6.74
N PRO A 188 -11.03 -14.90 -6.89
CA PRO A 188 -12.24 -14.41 -6.22
C PRO A 188 -12.02 -14.36 -4.71
N ARG A 189 -11.65 -13.17 -4.22
CA ARG A 189 -11.66 -12.84 -2.80
C ARG A 189 -13.11 -12.82 -2.40
N GLY A 190 -13.45 -13.56 -1.34
CA GLY A 190 -14.83 -13.76 -0.91
C GLY A 190 -15.62 -12.47 -1.06
N LYS A 191 -16.68 -12.51 -1.88
CA LYS A 191 -17.68 -11.44 -1.89
C LYS A 191 -18.08 -11.23 -0.43
N PHE A 192 -18.45 -10.00 -0.08
CA PHE A 192 -19.37 -9.82 1.05
C PHE A 192 -20.53 -10.81 0.83
N ASP A 193 -20.56 -11.90 1.58
CA ASP A 193 -21.83 -12.55 1.81
C ASP A 193 -22.67 -11.59 2.67
N LYS A 194 -23.99 -11.81 2.71
CA LYS A 194 -24.87 -10.91 3.47
C LYS A 194 -24.42 -10.77 4.93
N ASP A 195 -23.79 -11.81 5.47
CA ASP A 195 -23.41 -11.91 6.87
C ASP A 195 -22.12 -11.14 7.16
N GLY A 196 -21.10 -11.24 6.31
CA GLY A 196 -19.86 -10.46 6.42
C GLY A 196 -20.08 -8.96 6.23
N LYS A 197 -21.02 -8.57 5.36
CA LYS A 197 -21.37 -7.14 5.18
C LYS A 197 -22.08 -6.56 6.40
N GLN A 198 -22.97 -7.35 6.99
CA GLN A 198 -23.69 -6.97 8.19
C GLN A 198 -22.74 -6.92 9.39
N ALA A 199 -21.84 -7.89 9.56
CA ALA A 199 -20.84 -7.88 10.62
C ALA A 199 -19.91 -6.65 10.53
N ALA A 200 -19.43 -6.34 9.32
CA ALA A 200 -18.62 -5.17 9.05
C ALA A 200 -19.31 -3.85 9.41
N MET A 201 -20.62 -3.77 9.15
CA MET A 201 -21.48 -2.63 9.49
C MET A 201 -21.72 -2.55 11.00
N ASP A 202 -22.05 -3.67 11.63
CA ASP A 202 -22.38 -3.75 13.05
C ASP A 202 -21.19 -3.31 13.91
N GLU A 203 -19.98 -3.71 13.53
CA GLU A 203 -18.74 -3.29 14.18
C GLU A 203 -18.51 -1.77 14.09
N ALA A 204 -18.71 -1.18 12.91
CA ALA A 204 -18.62 0.26 12.70
C ALA A 204 -19.69 1.04 13.49
N LEU A 205 -20.93 0.53 13.51
CA LEU A 205 -22.04 1.12 14.27
C LEU A 205 -21.83 1.02 15.78
N GLU A 206 -21.32 -0.12 16.26
CA GLU A 206 -21.01 -0.30 17.68
C GLU A 206 -19.94 0.70 18.14
N TRP A 207 -18.91 0.91 17.32
CA TRP A 207 -17.91 1.93 17.58
C TRP A 207 -18.52 3.35 17.57
N LEU A 208 -19.34 3.68 16.57
CA LEU A 208 -19.97 5.00 16.41
C LEU A 208 -20.94 5.37 17.55
N ARG A 209 -21.54 4.36 18.18
CA ARG A 209 -22.39 4.53 19.37
C ARG A 209 -21.60 4.88 20.62
N LYS A 210 -20.32 4.49 20.66
CA LYS A 210 -19.42 4.63 21.82
C LYS A 210 -18.41 5.77 21.67
N ASN A 211 -18.21 6.29 20.45
CA ASN A 211 -17.15 7.25 20.14
C ASN A 211 -17.65 8.42 19.27
N ASP A 212 -16.93 9.55 19.32
CA ASP A 212 -17.16 10.73 18.48
C ASP A 212 -16.12 10.77 17.35
N PRO A 213 -16.51 10.46 16.09
CA PRO A 213 -15.59 10.53 14.96
C PRO A 213 -15.25 11.98 14.61
N ASN A 214 -14.06 12.18 14.05
CA ASN A 214 -13.68 13.48 13.50
C ASN A 214 -14.41 13.71 12.16
N LEU A 215 -15.37 14.64 12.17
CA LEU A 215 -16.20 14.92 11.00
C LEU A 215 -15.44 15.55 9.83
N ASP A 216 -14.21 16.02 10.04
CA ASP A 216 -13.36 16.55 8.97
C ASP A 216 -12.69 15.43 8.14
N ASP A 217 -12.68 14.18 8.63
CA ASP A 217 -12.09 13.02 7.95
C ASP A 217 -13.06 12.34 6.98
N LEU A 218 -14.30 12.81 6.91
CA LEU A 218 -15.30 12.38 5.94
C LEU A 218 -14.99 12.99 4.57
N ASP A 219 -14.86 12.15 3.54
CA ASP A 219 -14.81 12.59 2.15
C ASP A 219 -16.23 12.80 1.57
N ASP A 220 -16.29 13.45 0.41
CA ASP A 220 -17.57 13.79 -0.24
C ASP A 220 -18.37 12.55 -0.69
N PRO A 221 -17.74 11.48 -1.23
CA PRO A 221 -18.43 10.23 -1.54
C PRO A 221 -19.06 9.57 -0.31
N THR A 222 -18.34 9.48 0.81
CA THR A 222 -18.86 8.91 2.05
C THR A 222 -20.02 9.73 2.58
N LEU A 223 -19.93 11.06 2.55
CA LEU A 223 -21.04 11.94 2.96
C LEU A 223 -22.28 11.81 2.08
N ALA A 224 -22.10 11.69 0.76
CA ALA A 224 -23.20 11.51 -0.18
C ALA A 224 -23.89 10.15 0.02
N ALA A 225 -23.10 9.10 0.23
CA ALA A 225 -23.57 7.75 0.54
C ALA A 225 -24.38 7.72 1.85
N LEU A 226 -23.84 8.32 2.91
CA LEU A 226 -24.53 8.45 4.20
C LEU A 226 -25.87 9.20 4.05
N SER A 227 -25.87 10.27 3.27
CA SER A 227 -27.08 11.09 3.05
C SER A 227 -28.14 10.43 2.18
N SER A 228 -27.76 9.36 1.48
CA SER A 228 -28.64 8.57 0.61
C SER A 228 -29.14 7.29 1.28
N MET A 229 -28.82 7.07 2.56
CA MET A 229 -29.24 5.87 3.29
C MET A 229 -30.77 5.76 3.40
N PRO A 230 -31.33 4.56 3.16
CA PRO A 230 -32.77 4.33 3.33
C PRO A 230 -33.26 4.68 4.74
N GLY A 231 -34.33 5.46 4.84
CA GLY A 231 -34.93 5.88 6.12
C GLY A 231 -34.26 7.09 6.79
N MET A 232 -33.21 7.64 6.18
CA MET A 232 -32.57 8.85 6.68
C MET A 232 -33.37 10.11 6.32
N PRO A 233 -33.52 11.11 7.24
CA PRO A 233 -34.11 12.40 6.89
C PRO A 233 -33.30 13.09 5.79
N SER A 234 -33.98 13.70 4.81
CA SER A 234 -33.32 14.43 3.73
C SER A 234 -32.43 15.55 4.29
N ILE A 235 -31.13 15.42 4.09
CA ILE A 235 -30.13 16.34 4.63
C ILE A 235 -29.81 17.49 3.66
N GLY A 236 -30.75 17.90 2.80
CA GLY A 236 -30.51 18.97 1.81
C GLY A 236 -29.27 18.75 0.93
N ASP A 237 -28.77 19.81 0.30
CA ASP A 237 -27.61 19.73 -0.59
C ASP A 237 -26.28 19.69 0.21
N VAL A 238 -25.65 18.52 0.24
CA VAL A 238 -24.40 18.23 0.95
C VAL A 238 -23.16 18.84 0.29
N ASN A 239 -23.27 19.32 -0.95
CA ASN A 239 -22.15 19.96 -1.67
C ASN A 239 -21.84 21.38 -1.17
N MET A 240 -22.59 21.89 -0.20
CA MET A 240 -22.35 23.18 0.43
C MET A 240 -21.36 23.04 1.62
N PRO A 241 -20.15 23.63 1.57
CA PRO A 241 -19.15 23.50 2.63
C PRO A 241 -19.64 23.94 4.02
N SER A 242 -20.51 24.96 4.06
CA SER A 242 -21.11 25.47 5.31
C SER A 242 -22.15 24.54 5.92
N ARG A 243 -22.64 23.53 5.18
CA ARG A 243 -23.64 22.55 5.63
C ARG A 243 -23.06 21.15 5.80
N ARG A 244 -21.86 20.88 5.26
CA ARG A 244 -21.16 19.59 5.33
C ARG A 244 -21.04 19.04 6.75
N ARG A 245 -20.52 19.81 7.71
CA ARG A 245 -20.42 19.38 9.12
C ARG A 245 -21.78 19.11 9.78
N LYS A 246 -22.80 19.89 9.42
CA LYS A 246 -24.15 19.69 9.94
C LYS A 246 -24.73 18.40 9.37
N ALA A 247 -24.53 18.15 8.08
CA ALA A 247 -25.01 16.95 7.43
C ALA A 247 -24.32 15.69 7.95
N ALA A 248 -22.99 15.74 8.08
CA ALA A 248 -22.19 14.72 8.74
C ALA A 248 -22.75 14.40 10.13
N LYS A 249 -22.96 15.43 10.95
CA LYS A 249 -23.47 15.26 12.31
C LYS A 249 -24.87 14.63 12.33
N GLU A 250 -25.77 15.06 11.46
CA GLU A 250 -27.12 14.50 11.37
C GLU A 250 -27.11 13.03 10.90
N ALA A 251 -26.18 12.64 10.02
CA ALA A 251 -25.95 11.25 9.62
C ALA A 251 -25.45 10.38 10.76
N ILE A 252 -24.44 10.85 11.49
CA ILE A 252 -23.89 10.13 12.64
C ILE A 252 -24.94 10.00 13.75
N ASP A 253 -25.68 11.06 14.05
CA ASP A 253 -26.73 11.05 15.07
C ASP A 253 -27.90 10.14 14.69
N TRP A 254 -28.18 9.96 13.39
CA TRP A 254 -29.14 8.99 12.89
C TRP A 254 -28.61 7.55 13.01
N LEU A 255 -27.38 7.28 12.59
CA LEU A 255 -26.73 5.96 12.68
C LEU A 255 -26.61 5.45 14.12
N ARG A 256 -26.42 6.34 15.08
CA ARG A 256 -26.39 5.99 16.51
C ARG A 256 -27.71 5.41 17.02
N LYS A 257 -28.82 5.69 16.34
CA LYS A 257 -30.19 5.37 16.79
C LYS A 257 -30.90 4.35 15.90
N ASN A 258 -30.27 3.94 14.80
CA ASN A 258 -30.87 3.07 13.80
C ASN A 258 -29.87 1.96 13.41
N ASP A 259 -30.43 0.85 12.94
CA ASP A 259 -29.69 -0.31 12.43
C ASP A 259 -30.02 -0.48 10.94
N PRO A 260 -29.34 0.24 10.02
CA PRO A 260 -29.57 0.08 8.59
C PRO A 260 -29.16 -1.32 8.12
N ASP A 261 -29.98 -1.90 7.23
CA ASP A 261 -29.70 -3.19 6.59
C ASP A 261 -28.52 -3.07 5.62
N ALA A 262 -27.38 -3.66 5.98
CA ALA A 262 -26.14 -3.56 5.21
C ALA A 262 -26.25 -4.24 3.84
N SER A 263 -27.20 -5.16 3.65
CA SER A 263 -27.44 -5.81 2.36
C SER A 263 -28.03 -4.88 1.30
N THR A 264 -28.56 -3.73 1.72
CA THR A 264 -29.14 -2.71 0.82
C THR A 264 -28.15 -1.62 0.40
N LEU A 265 -26.94 -1.63 0.97
CA LEU A 265 -25.90 -0.64 0.73
C LEU A 265 -24.86 -1.17 -0.26
N ASP A 266 -24.05 -0.31 -0.88
CA ASP A 266 -22.89 -0.73 -1.66
C ASP A 266 -21.64 -0.91 -0.76
N ASN A 267 -20.57 -1.49 -1.30
CA ASN A 267 -19.35 -1.76 -0.52
C ASN A 267 -18.59 -0.48 -0.17
N ALA A 268 -18.70 0.55 -1.01
CA ALA A 268 -18.11 1.86 -0.76
C ALA A 268 -18.70 2.53 0.48
N THR A 269 -20.03 2.46 0.66
CA THR A 269 -20.73 2.99 1.84
C THR A 269 -20.30 2.28 3.11
N VAL A 270 -20.17 0.95 3.07
CA VAL A 270 -19.73 0.15 4.23
C VAL A 270 -18.28 0.45 4.58
N ASN A 271 -17.40 0.57 3.59
CA ASN A 271 -16.00 0.92 3.80
C ASN A 271 -15.79 2.36 4.31
N GLY A 272 -16.60 3.32 3.85
CA GLY A 272 -16.59 4.68 4.39
C GLY A 272 -16.96 4.72 5.88
N LEU A 273 -17.91 3.89 6.31
CA LEU A 273 -18.29 3.75 7.73
C LEU A 273 -17.20 3.08 8.57
N ARG A 274 -16.54 2.04 8.05
CA ARG A 274 -15.40 1.39 8.71
C ARG A 274 -14.22 2.35 8.88
N SER A 275 -13.87 3.07 7.82
CA SER A 275 -12.81 4.08 7.83
C SER A 275 -13.04 5.14 8.90
N LEU A 276 -14.29 5.62 9.02
CA LEU A 276 -14.69 6.58 10.05
C LEU A 276 -14.51 6.06 11.48
N ALA A 277 -14.72 4.76 11.69
CA ALA A 277 -14.51 4.10 12.98
C ALA A 277 -13.05 3.67 13.21
N GLY A 278 -12.14 3.99 12.28
CA GLY A 278 -10.73 3.65 12.36
C GLY A 278 -10.44 2.17 12.09
N PHE A 279 -11.40 1.44 11.54
CA PHE A 279 -11.20 0.05 11.13
C PHE A 279 -10.46 0.00 9.78
N PRO A 280 -9.60 -1.00 9.58
CA PRO A 280 -8.98 -1.23 8.28
C PRO A 280 -10.07 -1.41 7.22
N LEU A 281 -9.83 -0.80 6.05
CA LEU A 281 -10.67 -0.97 4.88
C LEU A 281 -10.69 -2.46 4.53
N MET A 282 -11.88 -3.04 4.40
CA MET A 282 -11.96 -4.37 3.81
C MET A 282 -11.74 -4.21 2.31
N ALA A 283 -10.65 -4.80 1.82
CA ALA A 283 -10.29 -4.77 0.41
C ALA A 283 -11.34 -5.51 -0.42
N GLY A 284 -12.33 -4.77 -0.93
CA GLY A 284 -13.11 -5.19 -2.07
C GLY A 284 -12.29 -4.88 -3.32
N ASN A 285 -11.44 -5.80 -3.75
CA ASN A 285 -10.60 -5.57 -4.93
C ASN A 285 -11.48 -5.38 -6.17
N MET A 286 -11.20 -4.31 -6.91
CA MET A 286 -11.65 -4.17 -8.29
C MET A 286 -10.88 -5.19 -9.14
N THR A 287 -11.55 -5.95 -9.99
CA THR A 287 -10.86 -6.79 -11.01
C THR A 287 -10.01 -5.90 -11.93
N PRO A 288 -8.97 -6.41 -12.62
CA PRO A 288 -8.19 -5.65 -13.59
C PRO A 288 -9.07 -4.93 -14.61
N ARG A 289 -10.16 -5.59 -15.02
CA ARG A 289 -11.20 -5.00 -15.85
C ARG A 289 -11.94 -3.86 -15.16
N GLN A 290 -12.38 -4.01 -13.92
CA GLN A 290 -13.05 -2.93 -13.17
C GLN A 290 -12.10 -1.75 -12.90
N LYS A 291 -10.83 -2.03 -12.60
CA LYS A 291 -9.76 -1.03 -12.48
C LYS A 291 -9.62 -0.26 -13.79
N GLN A 292 -9.60 -0.97 -14.90
CA GLN A 292 -9.48 -0.38 -16.23
C GLN A 292 -10.73 0.40 -16.64
N GLU A 293 -11.94 -0.08 -16.31
CA GLU A 293 -13.21 0.61 -16.56
C GLU A 293 -13.31 1.90 -15.75
N ALA A 294 -13.09 1.85 -14.43
CA ALA A 294 -13.11 3.05 -13.58
C ALA A 294 -12.07 4.07 -14.05
N MET A 295 -10.89 3.61 -14.43
CA MET A 295 -9.86 4.49 -14.94
C MET A 295 -10.18 5.06 -16.32
N GLN A 296 -10.81 4.30 -17.21
CA GLN A 296 -11.32 4.81 -18.48
C GLN A 296 -12.38 5.91 -18.25
N GLU A 297 -13.24 5.77 -17.23
CA GLU A 297 -14.19 6.80 -16.83
C GLU A 297 -13.50 8.05 -16.28
N THR A 298 -12.53 7.89 -15.38
CA THR A 298 -11.68 8.98 -14.87
C THR A 298 -10.99 9.72 -16.01
N MET A 299 -10.41 8.98 -16.97
CA MET A 299 -9.73 9.56 -18.14
C MET A 299 -10.70 10.29 -19.07
N LYS A 300 -11.89 9.73 -19.31
CA LYS A 300 -12.95 10.39 -20.07
C LYS A 300 -13.39 11.70 -19.40
N TRP A 301 -13.47 11.72 -18.07
CA TRP A 301 -13.75 12.93 -17.30
C TRP A 301 -12.62 13.95 -17.40
N LEU A 302 -11.36 13.57 -17.16
CA LEU A 302 -10.17 14.44 -17.21
C LEU A 302 -9.91 15.03 -18.61
N ARG A 303 -10.32 14.33 -19.67
CA ARG A 303 -10.25 14.83 -21.05
C ARG A 303 -11.20 16.00 -21.31
N THR A 304 -12.29 16.10 -20.57
CA THR A 304 -13.33 17.11 -20.78
C THR A 304 -13.45 18.14 -19.65
N ASN A 305 -12.87 17.85 -18.48
CA ASN A 305 -12.94 18.69 -17.29
C ASN A 305 -11.57 19.21 -16.85
N LYS A 306 -11.57 20.30 -16.07
CA LYS A 306 -10.37 20.87 -15.43
C LYS A 306 -10.49 20.70 -13.91
N PRO A 307 -9.72 19.78 -13.30
CA PRO A 307 -9.75 19.61 -11.85
C PRO A 307 -9.28 20.88 -11.14
N ASN A 308 -9.92 21.19 -10.01
CA ASN A 308 -9.60 22.36 -9.20
C ASN A 308 -8.41 22.03 -8.28
N PRO A 309 -7.26 22.72 -8.39
CA PRO A 309 -6.08 22.45 -7.55
C PRO A 309 -6.33 22.57 -6.04
N ASN A 310 -7.38 23.30 -5.63
CA ASN A 310 -7.72 23.46 -4.23
C ASN A 310 -8.53 22.27 -3.67
N GLN A 311 -9.10 21.42 -4.53
CA GLN A 311 -9.90 20.24 -4.15
C GLN A 311 -9.14 18.92 -4.26
N VAL A 312 -7.98 18.92 -4.91
CA VAL A 312 -7.09 17.75 -4.99
C VAL A 312 -6.21 17.70 -3.75
N ASP A 313 -6.22 16.63 -2.97
CA ASP A 313 -5.32 16.51 -1.81
C ASP A 313 -3.89 16.10 -2.22
N ALA A 314 -2.96 16.04 -1.27
CA ALA A 314 -1.56 15.68 -1.57
C ALA A 314 -1.39 14.22 -1.99
N ALA A 315 -2.23 13.31 -1.50
CA ALA A 315 -2.19 11.89 -1.82
C ALA A 315 -2.74 11.63 -3.23
N THR A 316 -3.84 12.28 -3.61
CA THR A 316 -4.37 12.24 -4.98
C THR A 316 -3.36 12.85 -5.96
N LEU A 317 -2.71 13.96 -5.62
CA LEU A 317 -1.67 14.52 -6.49
C LEU A 317 -0.44 13.60 -6.60
N GLN A 318 -0.06 12.90 -5.53
CA GLN A 318 1.04 11.93 -5.53
C GLN A 318 0.71 10.77 -6.48
N ALA A 319 -0.48 10.18 -6.33
CA ALA A 319 -1.00 9.14 -7.23
C ALA A 319 -0.98 9.59 -8.71
N MET A 320 -1.40 10.83 -8.99
CA MET A 320 -1.31 11.39 -10.35
C MET A 320 0.13 11.53 -10.84
N CYS A 321 1.05 11.98 -10.00
CA CYS A 321 2.45 12.12 -10.34
C CYS A 321 3.11 10.75 -10.60
N ASP A 322 2.79 9.74 -9.81
CA ASP A 322 3.34 8.39 -9.95
C ASP A 322 2.87 7.72 -11.25
N VAL A 323 1.58 7.83 -11.58
CA VAL A 323 1.02 7.33 -12.84
C VAL A 323 1.62 8.04 -14.06
N THR A 324 1.88 9.34 -13.96
CA THR A 324 2.30 10.15 -15.12
C THR A 324 3.82 10.30 -15.24
N GLY A 325 4.57 9.85 -14.24
CA GLY A 325 5.99 10.13 -14.10
C GLY A 325 6.33 11.61 -13.91
N VAL A 326 5.33 12.47 -13.65
CA VAL A 326 5.55 13.88 -13.33
C VAL A 326 6.20 13.96 -11.95
N ALA A 327 7.31 14.68 -11.85
CA ALA A 327 8.02 14.80 -10.59
C ALA A 327 7.11 15.41 -9.51
N PHE A 328 6.85 14.64 -8.44
CA PHE A 328 6.07 15.14 -7.33
C PHE A 328 6.77 16.34 -6.68
N PRO A 329 6.09 17.49 -6.54
CA PRO A 329 6.70 18.66 -5.94
C PRO A 329 6.98 18.40 -4.46
N ARG A 330 8.26 18.24 -4.12
CA ARG A 330 8.71 18.21 -2.73
C ARG A 330 8.43 19.57 -2.13
N GLY A 331 7.39 19.67 -1.31
CA GLY A 331 7.01 20.91 -0.64
C GLY A 331 8.23 21.55 0.03
N THR A 332 8.29 22.88 -0.01
CA THR A 332 9.37 23.62 0.65
C THR A 332 8.95 23.97 2.08
N MET A 333 9.92 24.03 2.99
CA MET A 333 9.64 24.50 4.34
C MET A 333 9.42 26.01 4.29
N ASP A 334 8.28 26.50 4.74
CA ASP A 334 8.06 27.95 4.80
C ASP A 334 9.12 28.64 5.68
N GLU A 335 9.36 29.93 5.42
CA GLU A 335 10.47 30.66 6.04
C GLU A 335 10.39 30.71 7.57
N ARG A 336 9.17 30.63 8.15
CA ARG A 336 8.96 30.63 9.59
C ARG A 336 9.35 29.27 10.17
N LYS A 337 8.80 28.18 9.62
CA LYS A 337 9.16 26.80 10.01
C LYS A 337 10.67 26.56 9.90
N LYS A 338 11.31 27.07 8.84
CA LYS A 338 12.76 26.96 8.64
C LYS A 338 13.58 27.72 9.69
N LYS A 339 13.12 28.92 10.08
CA LYS A 339 13.74 29.71 11.17
C LYS A 339 13.62 28.99 12.51
N ASP A 340 12.44 28.47 12.83
CA ASP A 340 12.17 27.78 14.08
C ASP A 340 13.00 26.49 14.19
N LEU A 341 13.07 25.72 13.11
CA LEU A 341 13.88 24.50 13.06
C LEU A 341 15.38 24.80 13.17
N LEU A 342 15.87 25.82 12.47
CA LEU A 342 17.27 26.27 12.58
C LEU A 342 17.58 26.74 14.00
N ALA A 343 16.67 27.47 14.66
CA ALA A 343 16.85 27.89 16.04
C ALA A 343 16.97 26.69 16.99
N GLY A 344 16.16 25.64 16.79
CA GLY A 344 16.26 24.38 17.53
C GLY A 344 17.61 23.71 17.34
N VAL A 345 18.05 23.53 16.09
CA VAL A 345 19.35 22.91 15.77
C VAL A 345 20.51 23.70 16.39
N MET A 346 20.46 25.03 16.32
CA MET A 346 21.50 25.89 16.90
C MET A 346 21.50 25.85 18.43
N THR A 347 20.37 25.59 19.08
CA THR A 347 20.28 25.40 20.54
C THR A 347 20.92 24.07 20.93
N TRP A 348 20.53 22.99 20.25
CA TRP A 348 21.12 21.67 20.43
C TRP A 348 22.66 21.68 20.27
N LEU A 349 23.20 22.32 19.22
CA LEU A 349 24.66 22.41 19.02
C LEU A 349 25.40 23.17 20.12
N ARG A 350 24.74 24.13 20.79
CA ARG A 350 25.34 24.92 21.86
C ARG A 350 25.32 24.16 23.18
N ASP A 351 24.19 23.51 23.48
CA ASP A 351 23.88 22.96 24.79
C ASP A 351 24.25 21.48 24.91
N SER A 352 24.12 20.70 23.82
CA SER A 352 24.33 19.25 23.81
C SER A 352 24.80 18.76 22.44
N PRO A 353 25.99 19.19 21.97
CA PRO A 353 26.51 18.75 20.69
C PRO A 353 26.76 17.23 20.67
N PRO A 354 26.68 16.59 19.50
CA PRO A 354 26.77 15.14 19.39
C PRO A 354 28.15 14.61 19.79
N SER A 355 28.14 13.46 20.47
CA SER A 355 29.30 12.63 20.77
C SER A 355 29.97 12.20 19.46
N GLY A 356 31.24 12.57 19.26
CA GLY A 356 32.00 12.19 18.07
C GLY A 356 32.24 10.69 17.88
N LYS A 357 31.88 9.86 18.86
CA LYS A 357 32.05 8.40 18.83
C LYS A 357 30.89 7.69 18.13
N ASP A 358 29.71 8.30 18.11
CA ASP A 358 28.44 7.71 17.63
C ASP A 358 27.85 8.49 16.43
N LEU A 359 28.67 9.35 15.81
CA LEU A 359 28.26 10.18 14.67
C LEU A 359 28.33 9.38 13.36
N ASP A 360 27.23 9.30 12.63
CA ASP A 360 27.21 8.75 11.28
C ASP A 360 27.86 9.70 10.25
N ASP A 361 28.19 9.19 9.06
CA ASP A 361 28.79 9.99 7.99
C ASP A 361 27.87 11.14 7.51
N PRO A 362 26.55 10.92 7.31
CA PRO A 362 25.64 11.98 6.89
C PRO A 362 25.56 13.16 7.86
N THR A 363 25.49 12.90 9.16
CA THR A 363 25.40 13.96 10.17
C THR A 363 26.75 14.68 10.31
N ALA A 364 27.87 13.97 10.22
CA ALA A 364 29.19 14.60 10.17
C ALA A 364 29.34 15.55 8.97
N ASN A 365 28.87 15.14 7.78
CA ASN A 365 28.85 15.99 6.60
C ASN A 365 27.96 17.22 6.80
N ALA A 366 26.75 17.04 7.35
CA ALA A 366 25.83 18.13 7.61
C ALA A 366 26.42 19.17 8.57
N LEU A 367 27.12 18.73 9.63
CA LEU A 367 27.82 19.60 10.58
C LEU A 367 28.97 20.36 9.91
N ALA A 368 29.76 19.66 9.07
CA ALA A 368 30.84 20.27 8.32
C ALA A 368 30.33 21.32 7.34
N SER A 369 29.27 21.02 6.58
CA SER A 369 28.63 21.97 5.66
C SER A 369 28.05 23.18 6.39
N LEU A 370 27.38 22.99 7.54
CA LEU A 370 26.83 24.08 8.33
C LEU A 370 27.93 25.04 8.83
N ALA A 371 29.06 24.49 9.29
CA ALA A 371 30.17 25.26 9.86
C ALA A 371 31.22 25.70 8.82
N GLY A 372 31.04 25.36 7.54
CA GLY A 372 32.00 25.67 6.47
C GLY A 372 33.35 24.94 6.61
N LEU A 373 33.34 23.72 7.17
CA LEU A 373 34.52 22.89 7.36
C LEU A 373 34.81 22.04 6.11
N PRO A 374 36.08 21.72 5.82
CA PRO A 374 36.43 20.84 4.72
C PRO A 374 35.89 19.41 4.97
N ILE A 375 35.21 18.86 3.97
CA ILE A 375 34.62 17.52 4.02
C ILE A 375 35.64 16.49 3.47
N PRO A 376 36.11 15.53 4.30
CA PRO A 376 36.97 14.46 3.83
C PRO A 376 36.20 13.44 2.98
N SER A 377 36.84 12.81 1.99
CA SER A 377 36.25 11.75 1.16
C SER A 377 35.93 10.46 1.94
N LYS A 378 36.68 10.18 3.01
CA LYS A 378 36.40 9.14 4.01
C LYS A 378 36.66 9.72 5.40
N MET A 379 35.70 9.57 6.30
CA MET A 379 35.80 10.09 7.67
C MET A 379 36.08 8.98 8.69
N SER A 380 37.27 9.02 9.28
CA SER A 380 37.55 8.25 10.50
C SER A 380 36.79 8.82 11.70
N SER A 381 36.55 8.01 12.74
CA SER A 381 35.90 8.46 13.99
C SER A 381 36.61 9.67 14.62
N LYS A 382 37.94 9.77 14.46
CA LYS A 382 38.72 10.93 14.93
C LYS A 382 38.38 12.21 14.15
N GLN A 383 38.17 12.11 12.84
CA GLN A 383 37.75 13.24 12.01
C GLN A 383 36.31 13.67 12.33
N LYS A 384 35.40 12.71 12.51
CA LYS A 384 34.01 12.98 12.91
C LYS A 384 33.92 13.73 14.24
N LYS A 385 34.68 13.28 15.24
CA LYS A 385 34.79 13.96 16.54
C LYS A 385 35.29 15.40 16.38
N LYS A 386 36.33 15.62 15.58
CA LYS A 386 36.86 16.96 15.32
C LYS A 386 35.81 17.86 14.64
N ILE A 387 35.08 17.33 13.67
CA ILE A 387 33.99 18.05 12.98
C ILE A 387 32.90 18.46 13.97
N ALA A 388 32.45 17.54 14.83
CA ALA A 388 31.43 17.84 15.84
C ALA A 388 31.87 18.94 16.81
N GLU A 389 33.10 18.87 17.33
CA GLU A 389 33.68 19.88 18.23
C GLU A 389 33.80 21.25 17.54
N GLN A 390 34.26 21.27 16.29
CA GLN A 390 34.41 22.49 15.51
C GLN A 390 33.06 23.11 15.14
N ALA A 391 32.07 22.30 14.77
CA ALA A 391 30.72 22.76 14.48
C ALA A 391 30.02 23.33 15.72
N ALA A 392 30.18 22.69 16.89
CA ALA A 392 29.67 23.20 18.16
C ALA A 392 30.31 24.54 18.54
N ASN A 393 31.63 24.64 18.42
CA ASN A 393 32.35 25.90 18.66
C ASN A 393 31.95 27.00 17.67
N TRP A 394 31.73 26.65 16.40
CA TRP A 394 31.19 27.58 15.41
C TRP A 394 29.79 28.05 15.81
N ALA A 395 28.90 27.14 16.21
CA ALA A 395 27.51 27.45 16.56
C ALA A 395 27.39 28.39 17.78
N ARG A 396 28.32 28.31 18.73
CA ARG A 396 28.40 29.23 19.89
C ARG A 396 28.72 30.67 19.48
N ASN A 397 29.44 30.85 18.39
CA ASN A 397 29.91 32.16 17.93
C ASN A 397 29.14 32.73 16.73
N ASN A 398 28.24 31.95 16.12
CA ASN A 398 27.56 32.31 14.89
C ASN A 398 26.03 32.25 15.02
N LYS A 399 25.35 33.09 14.22
CA LYS A 399 23.90 33.14 14.06
C LYS A 399 23.55 33.08 12.56
N PRO A 400 23.55 31.88 11.94
CA PRO A 400 23.22 31.74 10.52
C PRO A 400 21.78 32.19 10.26
N LYS A 401 21.53 32.76 9.07
CA LYS A 401 20.16 33.10 8.63
C LYS A 401 19.55 31.90 7.91
N ALA A 402 18.25 31.66 8.09
CA ALA A 402 17.54 30.54 7.48
C ALA A 402 17.72 30.45 5.95
N LYS A 403 17.76 31.61 5.26
CA LYS A 403 17.98 31.67 3.80
C LYS A 403 19.36 31.15 3.35
N ASP A 404 20.35 31.18 4.23
CA ASP A 404 21.74 30.81 3.93
C ASP A 404 22.02 29.33 4.30
N VAL A 405 21.03 28.63 4.86
CA VAL A 405 21.13 27.21 5.25
C VAL A 405 20.33 26.34 4.28
N ASN A 406 21.00 25.32 3.75
CA ASN A 406 20.39 24.32 2.88
C ASN A 406 19.40 23.43 3.67
N GLU A 407 18.19 23.25 3.15
CA GLU A 407 17.10 22.51 3.81
C GLU A 407 17.44 21.05 4.09
N PRO A 408 17.93 20.25 3.12
CA PRO A 408 18.41 18.89 3.39
C PRO A 408 19.41 18.79 4.56
N ILE A 409 20.37 19.71 4.63
CA ILE A 409 21.34 19.76 5.73
C ILE A 409 20.63 20.07 7.05
N LEU A 410 19.71 21.04 7.05
CA LEU A 410 18.96 21.42 8.25
C LEU A 410 18.09 20.27 8.78
N ILE A 411 17.44 19.52 7.89
CA ILE A 411 16.62 18.35 8.25
C ILE A 411 17.49 17.25 8.85
N GLN A 412 18.64 16.95 8.25
CA GLN A 412 19.56 15.94 8.78
C GLN A 412 20.00 16.29 10.21
N LEU A 413 20.35 17.56 10.45
CA LEU A 413 20.74 18.03 11.79
C LEU A 413 19.57 18.03 12.78
N ALA A 414 18.36 18.36 12.32
CA ALA A 414 17.16 18.29 13.14
C ALA A 414 16.87 16.87 13.62
N LYS A 415 16.99 15.87 12.72
CA LYS A 415 16.85 14.45 13.07
C LYS A 415 17.91 14.02 14.10
N ALA A 416 19.17 14.40 13.89
CA ALA A 416 20.25 14.11 14.84
C ALA A 416 20.03 14.78 16.21
N ALA A 417 19.34 15.93 16.23
CA ALA A 417 18.96 16.63 17.45
C ALA A 417 17.67 16.11 18.11
N GLY A 418 17.00 15.11 17.52
CA GLY A 418 15.69 14.64 17.99
C GLY A 418 14.56 15.67 17.84
N LEU A 419 14.73 16.67 16.97
CA LEU A 419 13.74 17.71 16.74
C LEU A 419 12.67 17.23 15.77
N ARG A 420 11.41 17.55 16.07
CA ARG A 420 10.28 17.28 15.18
C ARG A 420 10.43 18.10 13.90
N VAL A 421 10.63 17.43 12.77
CA VAL A 421 10.65 18.07 11.45
C VAL A 421 9.22 18.46 11.08
N PRO A 422 8.95 19.74 10.76
CA PRO A 422 7.63 20.18 10.30
C PRO A 422 7.22 19.47 9.02
N LYS A 423 5.91 19.17 8.88
CA LYS A 423 5.36 18.73 7.60
C LYS A 423 5.60 19.82 6.55
N PHE A 424 6.09 19.39 5.38
CA PHE A 424 6.27 20.25 4.22
C PHE A 424 4.90 20.63 3.67
N ASP A 425 4.66 21.92 3.51
CA ASP A 425 3.46 22.38 2.81
C ASP A 425 3.85 22.57 1.34
N MET A 426 3.11 21.94 0.45
CA MET A 426 3.26 22.18 -0.98
C MET A 426 2.72 23.56 -1.31
N SER A 427 3.51 24.40 -1.97
CA SER A 427 3.03 25.73 -2.35
C SER A 427 1.90 25.60 -3.38
N SER A 428 0.86 26.44 -3.30
CA SER A 428 -0.26 26.41 -4.26
C SER A 428 0.19 26.49 -5.74
N PRO A 429 1.24 27.26 -6.11
CA PRO A 429 1.76 27.29 -7.47
C PRO A 429 2.39 25.96 -7.93
N GLU A 430 3.17 25.30 -7.06
CA GLU A 430 3.81 24.01 -7.39
C GLU A 430 2.79 22.89 -7.50
N LYS A 431 1.82 22.87 -6.58
CA LYS A 431 0.67 21.95 -6.59
C LYS A 431 -0.13 22.10 -7.89
N LYS A 432 -0.45 23.34 -8.25
CA LYS A 432 -1.17 23.66 -9.47
C LYS A 432 -0.41 23.19 -10.70
N LYS A 433 0.90 23.46 -10.76
CA LYS A 433 1.74 23.07 -11.89
C LYS A 433 1.83 21.55 -12.02
N ALA A 434 2.10 20.83 -10.94
CA ALA A 434 2.18 19.37 -10.97
C ALA A 434 0.85 18.72 -11.39
N LEU A 435 -0.27 19.27 -10.91
CA LEU A 435 -1.60 18.83 -11.32
C LEU A 435 -1.86 19.11 -12.81
N GLU A 436 -1.52 20.32 -13.29
CA GLU A 436 -1.68 20.69 -14.70
C GLU A 436 -0.82 19.81 -15.61
N ASP A 437 0.45 19.60 -15.26
CA ASP A 437 1.37 18.74 -16.01
C ASP A 437 0.87 17.28 -16.05
N SER A 438 0.37 16.76 -14.92
CA SER A 438 -0.18 15.39 -14.84
C SER A 438 -1.45 15.25 -15.69
N VAL A 439 -2.38 16.21 -15.60
CA VAL A 439 -3.62 16.19 -16.39
C VAL A 439 -3.33 16.33 -17.89
N ASP A 440 -2.41 17.20 -18.27
CA ASP A 440 -2.05 17.39 -19.68
C ASP A 440 -1.34 16.18 -20.26
N TRP A 441 -0.59 15.43 -19.44
CA TRP A 441 -0.04 14.14 -19.82
C TRP A 441 -1.16 13.10 -20.02
N LEU A 442 -2.08 12.97 -19.06
CA LEU A 442 -3.22 12.03 -19.13
C LEU A 442 -4.15 12.32 -20.31
N ARG A 443 -4.27 13.57 -20.73
CA ARG A 443 -5.05 13.92 -21.94
C ARG A 443 -4.43 13.42 -23.23
N LYS A 444 -3.11 13.23 -23.26
CA LYS A 444 -2.34 12.87 -24.46
C LYS A 444 -1.94 11.40 -24.50
N ASN A 445 -2.07 10.69 -23.40
CA ASN A 445 -1.63 9.32 -23.24
C ASN A 445 -2.77 8.42 -22.75
N ASN A 446 -2.62 7.12 -22.96
CA ASN A 446 -3.52 6.10 -22.42
C ASN A 446 -2.67 5.11 -21.62
N PRO A 447 -2.17 5.52 -20.43
CA PRO A 447 -1.40 4.64 -19.55
C PRO A 447 -2.14 3.33 -19.28
N ASP A 448 -1.36 2.26 -19.11
CA ASP A 448 -1.86 1.00 -18.57
C ASP A 448 -1.85 1.07 -17.05
N PHE A 449 -2.96 0.65 -16.45
CA PHE A 449 -3.21 0.70 -15.00
C PHE A 449 -3.32 -0.69 -14.38
N SER A 450 -3.14 -1.75 -15.16
CA SER A 450 -3.10 -3.15 -14.71
C SER A 450 -2.18 -3.35 -13.50
N ASN A 451 -1.01 -2.69 -13.53
CA ASN A 451 0.03 -2.76 -12.49
C ASN A 451 -0.03 -1.63 -11.45
N THR A 452 -1.09 -0.83 -11.42
CA THR A 452 -1.27 0.22 -10.41
C THR A 452 -1.89 -0.38 -9.15
N ASP A 453 -1.29 -0.10 -7.99
CA ASP A 453 -1.78 -0.59 -6.71
C ASP A 453 -3.19 -0.03 -6.38
N ASP A 454 -3.96 -0.79 -5.61
CA ASP A 454 -5.37 -0.48 -5.29
C ASP A 454 -5.52 0.84 -4.54
N PHE A 455 -4.50 1.25 -3.78
CA PHE A 455 -4.51 2.51 -3.06
C PHE A 455 -4.39 3.70 -4.03
N THR A 456 -3.45 3.63 -4.97
CA THR A 456 -3.28 4.62 -6.04
C THR A 456 -4.53 4.70 -6.92
N LEU A 457 -5.17 3.57 -7.23
CA LEU A 457 -6.35 3.52 -8.08
C LEU A 457 -7.60 4.11 -7.41
N ASN A 458 -7.85 3.77 -6.14
CA ASN A 458 -8.95 4.35 -5.34
C ASN A 458 -8.82 5.86 -5.11
N ARG A 459 -7.62 6.43 -5.25
CA ARG A 459 -7.40 7.88 -5.12
C ARG A 459 -7.67 8.65 -6.41
N LEU A 460 -7.69 7.95 -7.54
CA LEU A 460 -7.89 8.51 -8.88
C LEU A 460 -9.32 8.32 -9.40
N ALA A 461 -10.01 7.26 -8.96
CA ALA A 461 -11.46 7.06 -9.14
C ALA A 461 -12.25 7.93 -8.16
#